data_AF-A0A8J5G0U4-F1
#
_entry.id   AF-A0A8J5G0U4-F1
#
_cell.length_a   1.000
_cell.length_b   1.000
_cell.length_c   1.000
_cell.angle_alpha   90.00
_cell.angle_beta   90.00
_cell.angle_gamma   90.00
#
_symmetry.space_group_name_H-M   'P 1'
#
loop_
_entity.id
_entity.type
_entity.pdbx_description
1 polymer ?
#
loop_
_entity_poly.entity_id
_entity_poly.type
_entity_poly.pdbx_seq_one_letter_code
_entity_poly.pdbx_strand_id
1 'polypeptide(L)'
;MSPARCCGVAGFRHLLGSQSSSSANITNPFLFSAQGVRHRKLEVILTTTIDKLGKAGDTVKVAPGHFRNHLMPKLLAVPNIEKYAFLMREQRKLYQRDEVELAKEAPITQQVKEQEETSDSKAKQEKWKEYQAAARRLDNARLTFWRYIKVDNEIRTPVTKDEIVAEVLNSLSVAKVKLIS
;
A
#
# COMPACT_ATOMS: atom_id res chain seq x y z
N MET A 1 -51.93 21.96 44.21
CA MET A 1 -51.43 20.62 43.85
C MET A 1 -50.00 20.77 43.35
N SER A 2 -49.04 20.26 44.12
CA SER A 2 -47.60 20.32 43.85
C SER A 2 -47.10 18.89 43.64
N PRO A 3 -46.29 18.59 42.62
CA PRO A 3 -45.71 17.26 42.48
C PRO A 3 -44.53 17.07 43.43
N ALA A 4 -44.53 15.89 44.04
CA ALA A 4 -43.65 15.46 45.11
C ALA A 4 -42.18 15.34 44.67
N ARG A 5 -41.30 15.72 45.60
CA ARG A 5 -39.90 15.29 45.64
C ARG A 5 -39.88 13.84 46.13
N CYS A 6 -39.13 12.97 45.44
CA CYS A 6 -38.61 11.75 46.07
C CYS A 6 -37.09 11.82 46.07
N CYS A 7 -36.54 11.88 47.28
CA CYS A 7 -35.12 11.77 47.60
C CYS A 7 -34.66 10.31 47.53
N GLY A 8 -33.45 10.12 47.00
CA GLY A 8 -32.38 9.37 47.66
C GLY A 8 -32.41 7.83 47.60
N VAL A 9 -31.36 7.26 46.99
CA VAL A 9 -30.64 6.16 47.62
C VAL A 9 -29.14 6.44 47.52
N ALA A 10 -28.55 6.75 48.67
CA ALA A 10 -27.12 6.63 48.93
C ALA A 10 -26.83 5.25 49.53
N GLY A 11 -25.62 4.73 49.31
CA GLY A 11 -25.10 3.45 49.85
C GLY A 11 -25.05 2.36 48.78
N PHE A 12 -23.96 1.66 48.48
CA PHE A 12 -22.80 1.27 49.29
C PHE A 12 -21.50 1.52 48.52
N ARG A 13 -20.58 2.29 49.11
CA ARG A 13 -19.16 2.25 48.77
C ARG A 13 -18.50 1.41 49.85
N HIS A 14 -18.22 0.13 49.58
CA HIS A 14 -17.33 -0.65 50.43
C HIS A 14 -16.52 -1.67 49.61
N LEU A 15 -15.20 -1.46 49.70
CA LEU A 15 -14.09 -2.42 49.73
C LEU A 15 -14.22 -3.72 48.91
N LEU A 16 -13.45 -3.78 47.82
CA LEU A 16 -12.65 -4.92 47.33
C LEU A 16 -11.70 -4.27 46.29
N GLY A 17 -10.42 -4.08 46.59
CA GLY A 17 -9.45 -5.17 46.55
C GLY A 17 -8.73 -5.11 45.20
N SER A 18 -7.56 -4.51 45.19
CA SER A 18 -6.59 -4.58 44.08
C SER A 18 -6.34 -6.04 43.73
N GLN A 19 -6.62 -6.46 42.49
CA GLN A 19 -5.80 -7.45 41.80
C GLN A 19 -5.81 -7.22 40.28
N SER A 20 -4.61 -6.99 39.76
CA SER A 20 -4.21 -7.30 38.40
C SER A 20 -4.29 -8.80 38.15
N SER A 21 -5.04 -9.25 37.15
CA SER A 21 -4.61 -10.31 36.22
C SER A 21 -5.72 -10.63 35.21
N SER A 22 -5.25 -10.87 34.00
CA SER A 22 -5.94 -11.38 32.82
C SER A 22 -6.79 -12.62 33.08
N SER A 23 -8.06 -12.61 32.67
CA SER A 23 -8.65 -13.64 31.79
C SER A 23 -10.12 -13.35 31.48
N ALA A 24 -10.47 -13.55 30.21
CA ALA A 24 -11.81 -13.83 29.67
C ALA A 24 -13.02 -13.12 30.31
N ASN A 25 -13.25 -11.85 29.94
CA ASN A 25 -14.58 -11.26 30.05
C ASN A 25 -15.45 -11.77 28.88
N ILE A 26 -16.04 -12.96 29.02
CA ILE A 26 -17.15 -13.38 28.16
C ILE A 26 -18.35 -12.53 28.57
N THR A 27 -18.51 -11.38 27.90
CA THR A 27 -19.60 -10.43 28.20
C THR A 27 -20.85 -10.86 27.43
N ASN A 28 -21.86 -11.32 28.16
CA ASN A 28 -23.16 -11.70 27.63
C ASN A 28 -23.88 -10.46 27.04
N PRO A 29 -24.23 -10.43 25.74
CA PRO A 29 -24.67 -9.21 25.04
C PRO A 29 -25.97 -8.61 25.58
N PHE A 30 -26.84 -9.43 26.19
CA PHE A 30 -28.14 -8.99 26.71
C PHE A 30 -28.05 -8.15 27.99
N LEU A 31 -26.96 -8.29 28.77
CA LEU A 31 -26.77 -7.52 30.01
C LEU A 31 -26.09 -6.15 29.77
N PHE A 32 -25.68 -5.87 28.53
CA PHE A 32 -24.99 -4.63 28.17
C PHE A 32 -25.95 -3.43 27.99
N SER A 33 -27.24 -3.68 27.77
CA SER A 33 -28.25 -2.62 27.59
C SER A 33 -28.68 -1.97 28.92
N ALA A 34 -28.63 -2.70 30.03
CA ALA A 34 -29.09 -2.22 31.34
C ALA A 34 -28.01 -1.46 32.13
N GLN A 35 -26.72 -1.72 31.86
CA GLN A 35 -25.62 -0.95 32.39
C GLN A 35 -25.30 0.15 31.39
N GLY A 36 -25.82 1.37 31.60
CA GLY A 36 -25.61 2.51 30.71
C GLY A 36 -24.20 2.54 30.11
N VAL A 37 -24.10 2.71 28.79
CA VAL A 37 -22.90 2.47 27.97
C VAL A 37 -21.71 3.29 28.49
N ARG A 38 -20.95 2.70 29.42
CA ARG A 38 -19.66 3.25 29.85
C ARG A 38 -18.71 3.09 28.66
N HIS A 39 -18.36 4.20 28.02
CA HIS A 39 -17.48 4.22 26.86
C HIS A 39 -16.10 3.70 27.28
N ARG A 40 -15.82 2.43 26.96
CA ARG A 40 -14.47 1.88 27.09
C ARG A 40 -13.63 2.36 25.92
N LYS A 41 -12.42 2.85 26.18
CA LYS A 41 -11.46 3.21 25.13
C LYS A 41 -11.07 1.93 24.37
N LEU A 42 -11.13 1.99 23.04
CA LEU A 42 -10.81 0.90 22.11
C LEU A 42 -9.38 1.07 21.60
N GLU A 43 -8.62 -0.01 21.53
CA GLU A 43 -7.28 -0.03 20.93
C GLU A 43 -7.36 -0.39 19.44
N VAL A 44 -6.65 0.39 18.63
CA VAL A 44 -6.62 0.28 17.16
C VAL A 44 -5.24 0.58 16.64
N ILE A 45 -4.89 -0.05 15.52
CA ILE A 45 -3.64 0.15 14.79
C ILE A 45 -3.93 1.09 13.64
N LEU A 46 -3.19 2.19 13.53
CA LEU A 46 -3.32 3.12 12.40
C LEU A 46 -2.66 2.52 11.15
N THR A 47 -3.30 2.65 10.00
CA THR A 47 -2.70 2.29 8.70
C THR A 47 -2.01 3.49 8.08
N THR A 48 -2.57 4.68 8.31
CA THR A 48 -2.10 5.96 7.78
C THR A 48 -1.70 6.90 8.91
N THR A 49 -0.77 7.83 8.64
CA THR A 49 -0.41 8.92 9.55
C THR A 49 -1.58 9.89 9.70
N ILE A 50 -1.95 10.24 10.93
CA ILE A 50 -3.00 11.21 11.24
C ILE A 50 -2.46 12.18 12.29
N ASP A 51 -2.45 13.47 11.97
CA ASP A 51 -1.78 14.52 12.76
C ASP A 51 -2.16 14.54 14.25
N LYS A 52 -3.42 14.21 14.59
CA LYS A 52 -3.93 14.25 15.96
C LYS A 52 -3.85 12.92 16.71
N LEU A 53 -3.61 11.80 16.01
CA LEU A 53 -3.63 10.46 16.61
C LEU A 53 -2.24 9.83 16.69
N GLY A 54 -1.45 9.92 15.62
CA GLY A 54 -0.14 9.28 15.57
C GLY A 54 0.32 8.94 14.15
N LYS A 55 1.42 8.21 14.06
CA LYS A 55 1.99 7.78 12.78
C LYS A 55 1.36 6.46 12.32
N ALA A 56 1.56 6.15 11.04
CA ALA A 56 1.16 4.88 10.47
C ALA A 56 1.81 3.73 11.25
N GLY A 57 0.99 2.79 11.69
CA GLY A 57 1.40 1.60 12.41
C GLY A 57 1.44 1.72 13.95
N ASP A 58 1.12 2.88 14.51
CA ASP A 58 1.03 3.03 15.95
C ASP A 58 -0.27 2.41 16.51
N THR A 59 -0.18 1.83 17.71
CA THR A 59 -1.35 1.37 18.48
C THR A 59 -1.89 2.50 19.34
N VAL A 60 -3.10 2.98 19.06
CA VAL A 60 -3.72 4.15 19.72
C VAL A 60 -5.03 3.76 20.41
N LYS A 61 -5.30 4.37 21.57
CA LYS A 61 -6.56 4.24 22.32
C LYS A 61 -7.55 5.33 21.90
N VAL A 62 -8.61 4.96 21.19
CA VAL A 62 -9.66 5.88 20.69
C VAL A 62 -11.03 5.58 21.28
N ALA A 63 -11.98 6.50 21.13
CA ALA A 63 -13.39 6.21 21.43
C ALA A 63 -13.98 5.23 20.39
N PRO A 64 -14.81 4.25 20.79
CA PRO A 64 -15.35 3.26 19.86
C PRO A 64 -16.23 3.89 18.78
N GLY A 65 -16.94 4.97 19.08
CA GLY A 65 -17.72 5.74 18.10
C GLY A 65 -16.84 6.42 17.05
N HIS A 66 -15.67 6.95 17.45
CA HIS A 66 -14.73 7.55 16.49
C HIS A 66 -14.15 6.50 15.54
N PHE A 67 -13.84 5.31 16.05
CA PHE A 67 -13.40 4.19 15.21
C PHE A 67 -14.47 3.82 14.18
N ARG A 68 -15.71 3.54 14.61
CA ARG A 68 -16.78 3.06 13.73
C ARG A 68 -17.23 4.09 12.70
N ASN A 69 -17.32 5.37 13.08
CA ASN A 69 -17.91 6.39 12.23
C ASN A 69 -16.90 7.09 11.32
N HIS A 70 -15.62 7.11 11.71
CA HIS A 70 -14.60 7.88 10.99
C HIS A 70 -13.44 7.02 10.48
N LEU A 71 -12.81 6.23 11.35
CA LEU A 71 -11.57 5.52 11.00
C LEU A 71 -11.84 4.26 10.18
N MET A 72 -12.88 3.50 10.52
CA MET A 72 -13.21 2.24 9.88
C MET A 72 -13.72 2.42 8.43
N PRO A 73 -14.69 3.32 8.14
CA PRO A 73 -15.20 3.47 6.78
C PRO A 73 -14.14 4.03 5.81
N LYS A 74 -13.17 4.79 6.34
CA LYS A 74 -12.06 5.37 5.58
C LYS A 74 -10.81 4.50 5.56
N LEU A 75 -10.84 3.32 6.19
CA LEU A 75 -9.71 2.38 6.28
C LEU A 75 -8.42 2.99 6.85
N LEU A 76 -8.55 4.00 7.72
CA LEU A 76 -7.41 4.69 8.35
C LEU A 76 -6.86 3.95 9.57
N ALA A 77 -7.64 3.01 10.11
CA ALA A 77 -7.26 2.19 11.25
C ALA A 77 -7.91 0.81 11.18
N VAL A 78 -7.26 -0.17 11.79
CA VAL A 78 -7.67 -1.56 11.88
C VAL A 78 -7.71 -1.97 13.35
N PRO A 79 -8.69 -2.76 13.81
CA PRO A 79 -8.76 -3.17 15.21
C PRO A 79 -7.51 -3.94 15.64
N ASN A 80 -7.12 -3.78 16.91
CA ASN A 80 -5.96 -4.48 17.48
C ASN A 80 -6.27 -5.96 17.74
N ILE A 81 -6.34 -6.74 16.66
CA ILE A 81 -6.39 -8.20 16.69
C ILE A 81 -5.01 -8.71 16.27
N GLU A 82 -4.54 -9.80 16.88
CA GLU A 82 -3.22 -10.39 16.60
C GLU A 82 -2.96 -10.61 15.12
N LYS A 83 -3.98 -11.07 14.38
CA LYS A 83 -3.92 -11.27 12.92
C LYS A 83 -3.55 -9.99 12.17
N TYR A 84 -4.18 -8.86 12.50
CA TYR A 84 -3.90 -7.59 11.86
C TYR A 84 -2.57 -6.99 12.32
N ALA A 85 -2.23 -7.14 13.60
CA ALA A 85 -0.93 -6.73 14.11
C ALA A 85 0.22 -7.48 13.42
N PHE A 86 0.02 -8.75 13.06
CA PHE A 86 0.99 -9.55 12.30
C PHE A 86 1.13 -9.03 10.87
N LEU A 87 0.01 -8.86 10.15
CA LEU A 87 0.02 -8.34 8.78
C LEU A 87 0.66 -6.96 8.67
N MET A 88 0.37 -6.06 9.61
CA MET A 88 0.96 -4.72 9.65
C MET A 88 2.48 -4.75 9.92
N ARG A 89 2.98 -5.78 10.63
CA ARG A 89 4.42 -5.98 10.84
C ARG A 89 5.10 -6.52 9.60
N GLU A 90 4.48 -7.47 8.90
CA GLU A 90 5.00 -7.99 7.64
C GLU A 90 5.05 -6.92 6.56
N GLN A 91 3.97 -6.16 6.38
CA GLN A 91 3.94 -5.04 5.45
C GLN A 91 5.05 -4.03 5.72
N ARG A 92 5.24 -3.63 6.99
CA ARG A 92 6.33 -2.71 7.36
C ARG A 92 7.71 -3.25 7.04
N LYS A 93 7.96 -4.55 7.24
CA LYS A 93 9.25 -5.17 6.90
C LYS A 93 9.53 -5.16 5.39
N LEU A 94 8.50 -5.30 4.55
CA LEU A 94 8.63 -5.22 3.10
C LEU A 94 9.01 -3.79 2.69
N TYR A 95 8.22 -2.79 3.11
CA TYR A 95 8.49 -1.39 2.76
C TYR A 95 9.84 -0.88 3.27
N GLN A 96 10.27 -1.29 4.48
CA GLN A 96 11.58 -0.92 5.01
C GLN A 96 12.74 -1.52 4.20
N ARG A 97 12.58 -2.73 3.65
CA ARG A 97 13.59 -3.34 2.78
C ARG A 97 13.72 -2.54 1.49
N ASP A 98 12.60 -2.20 0.87
CA ASP A 98 12.58 -1.40 -0.36
C ASP A 98 13.24 -0.02 -0.13
N GLU A 99 12.92 0.66 0.99
CA GLU A 99 13.55 1.94 1.34
C GLU A 99 15.07 1.82 1.55
N VAL A 100 15.53 0.74 2.18
CA VAL A 100 16.97 0.50 2.42
C VAL A 100 17.69 0.11 1.13
N GLU A 101 17.06 -0.64 0.23
CA GLU A 101 17.61 -0.98 -1.08
C GLU A 101 17.73 0.28 -1.95
N LEU A 102 16.68 1.10 -2.03
CA LEU A 102 16.70 2.40 -2.71
C LEU A 102 17.76 3.36 -2.11
N ALA A 103 17.89 3.38 -0.78
CA ALA A 103 18.89 4.19 -0.09
C ALA A 103 20.32 3.64 -0.20
N LYS A 104 20.51 2.38 -0.61
CA LYS A 104 21.84 1.80 -0.92
C LYS A 104 22.22 1.97 -2.39
N GLU A 105 21.24 2.02 -3.27
CA GLU A 105 21.43 2.36 -4.70
C GLU A 105 21.70 3.86 -4.91
N ALA A 106 21.18 4.73 -4.03
CA ALA A 106 21.41 6.17 -4.05
C ALA A 106 22.89 6.61 -3.82
N PRO A 107 23.65 6.09 -2.82
CA PRO A 107 25.02 6.53 -2.58
C PRO A 107 26.00 6.08 -3.67
N ILE A 108 25.72 4.96 -4.35
CA ILE A 108 26.54 4.50 -5.48
C ILE A 108 26.39 5.46 -6.68
N THR A 109 25.22 6.11 -6.82
CA THR A 109 25.04 7.14 -7.84
C THR A 109 25.54 8.52 -7.42
N GLN A 110 25.65 8.84 -6.13
CA GLN A 110 26.03 10.20 -5.70
C GLN A 110 27.52 10.53 -5.98
N GLN A 111 28.42 9.54 -5.95
CA GLN A 111 29.84 9.78 -6.24
C GLN A 111 30.17 9.85 -7.74
N VAL A 112 29.29 9.36 -8.61
CA VAL A 112 29.42 9.51 -10.08
C VAL A 112 28.69 10.77 -10.58
N LYS A 113 27.65 11.23 -9.87
CA LYS A 113 26.83 12.37 -10.28
C LYS A 113 27.52 13.73 -10.14
N GLU A 114 28.38 13.94 -9.14
CA GLU A 114 28.87 15.30 -8.83
C GLU A 114 29.86 15.90 -9.86
N GLN A 115 30.38 15.15 -10.83
CA GLN A 115 31.28 15.68 -11.87
C GLN A 115 30.68 15.75 -13.28
N GLU A 116 29.45 15.28 -13.48
CA GLU A 116 28.79 15.11 -14.79
C GLU A 116 27.60 16.08 -15.01
N GLU A 117 27.25 16.88 -14.00
CA GLU A 117 26.03 17.70 -13.94
C GLU A 117 26.10 19.01 -14.73
N THR A 118 26.58 19.01 -15.97
CA THR A 118 26.21 20.05 -16.97
C THR A 118 26.09 19.50 -18.39
N SER A 119 26.82 18.42 -18.69
CA SER A 119 26.77 17.68 -19.96
C SER A 119 25.82 16.49 -19.92
N ASP A 120 25.68 15.82 -18.77
CA ASP A 120 25.10 14.46 -18.75
C ASP A 120 23.62 14.47 -18.46
N SER A 121 23.13 15.54 -17.81
CA SER A 121 21.70 15.84 -17.73
C SER A 121 21.12 16.15 -19.11
N LYS A 122 21.88 16.85 -19.97
CA LYS A 122 21.50 17.12 -21.36
C LYS A 122 21.54 15.84 -22.20
N ALA A 123 22.61 15.05 -22.08
CA ALA A 123 22.71 13.76 -22.77
C ALA A 123 21.56 12.80 -22.39
N LYS A 124 21.17 12.74 -21.11
CA LYS A 124 20.01 11.96 -20.65
C LYS A 124 18.70 12.49 -21.21
N GLN A 125 18.52 13.81 -21.28
CA GLN A 125 17.33 14.42 -21.87
C GLN A 125 17.24 14.19 -23.38
N GLU A 126 18.36 14.26 -24.09
CA GLU A 126 18.44 13.98 -25.52
C GLU A 126 18.11 12.51 -25.80
N LYS A 127 18.72 11.59 -25.03
CA LYS A 127 18.42 10.16 -25.10
C LYS A 127 16.94 9.87 -24.81
N TRP A 128 16.33 10.54 -23.83
CA TRP A 128 14.89 10.42 -23.55
C TRP A 128 14.02 10.91 -24.70
N LYS A 129 14.37 12.05 -25.31
CA LYS A 129 13.67 12.59 -26.48
C LYS A 129 13.79 11.65 -27.68
N GLU A 130 14.96 11.05 -27.89
CA GLU A 130 15.19 10.05 -28.93
C GLU A 130 14.31 8.81 -28.72
N TYR A 131 14.24 8.29 -27.50
CA TYR A 131 13.33 7.18 -27.16
C TYR A 131 11.86 7.55 -27.39
N GLN A 132 11.45 8.74 -26.97
CA GLN A 132 10.08 9.21 -27.17
C GLN A 132 9.74 9.35 -28.66
N ALA A 133 10.68 9.85 -29.47
CA ALA A 133 10.52 9.94 -30.91
C ALA A 133 10.47 8.54 -31.57
N ALA A 134 11.28 7.59 -31.11
CA ALA A 134 11.25 6.21 -31.58
C ALA A 134 9.92 5.51 -31.23
N ALA A 135 9.40 5.71 -30.01
CA ALA A 135 8.11 5.16 -29.59
C ALA A 135 6.97 5.67 -30.48
N ARG A 136 6.91 6.98 -30.75
CA ARG A 136 5.92 7.55 -31.68
C ARG A 136 6.01 7.00 -33.10
N ARG A 137 7.21 6.62 -33.55
CA ARG A 137 7.39 5.97 -34.86
C ARG A 137 6.84 4.55 -34.85
N LEU A 138 7.02 3.82 -33.74
CA LEU A 138 6.48 2.47 -33.57
C LEU A 138 4.95 2.48 -33.46
N ASP A 139 4.37 3.41 -32.70
CA ASP A 139 2.92 3.51 -32.49
C ASP A 139 2.15 3.73 -33.81
N ASN A 140 2.76 4.46 -34.74
CA ASN A 140 2.18 4.75 -36.05
C ASN A 140 2.46 3.66 -37.10
N ALA A 141 3.35 2.70 -36.81
CA ALA A 141 3.75 1.66 -37.74
C ALA A 141 2.80 0.44 -37.67
N ARG A 142 2.48 -0.14 -38.83
CA ARG A 142 1.75 -1.43 -38.91
C ARG A 142 2.75 -2.55 -39.15
N LEU A 143 2.82 -3.50 -38.22
CA LEU A 143 3.62 -4.71 -38.37
C LEU A 143 2.80 -5.80 -39.06
N THR A 144 3.31 -6.33 -40.17
CA THR A 144 2.68 -7.43 -40.91
C THR A 144 3.55 -8.66 -40.84
N PHE A 145 3.08 -9.72 -40.17
CA PHE A 145 3.78 -11.00 -40.10
C PHE A 145 3.32 -11.92 -41.23
N TRP A 146 4.25 -12.32 -42.09
CA TRP A 146 3.97 -13.29 -43.15
C TRP A 146 4.54 -14.66 -42.74
N ARG A 147 3.65 -15.61 -42.41
CA ARG A 147 4.05 -17.00 -42.14
C ARG A 147 3.53 -17.90 -43.26
N TYR A 148 4.43 -18.69 -43.84
CA TYR A 148 4.06 -19.71 -44.80
C TYR A 148 3.49 -20.93 -44.07
N ILE A 149 2.19 -21.15 -44.21
CA ILE A 149 1.52 -22.33 -43.66
C ILE A 149 1.62 -23.44 -44.71
N LYS A 150 2.34 -24.52 -44.38
CA LYS A 150 2.57 -25.66 -45.30
C LYS A 150 1.50 -26.74 -45.23
N VAL A 151 0.84 -26.91 -44.09
CA VAL A 151 -0.18 -27.95 -43.85
C VAL A 151 -1.29 -27.32 -43.00
N ASP A 152 -2.53 -27.43 -43.48
CA ASP A 152 -3.76 -26.89 -42.87
C ASP A 152 -3.81 -25.35 -42.74
N ASN A 153 -4.90 -24.83 -42.18
CA ASN A 153 -5.15 -23.38 -42.03
C ASN A 153 -4.78 -22.83 -40.64
N GLU A 154 -4.05 -23.60 -39.83
CA GLU A 154 -3.79 -23.28 -38.42
C GLU A 154 -2.33 -22.90 -38.16
N ILE A 155 -2.14 -21.89 -37.30
CA ILE A 155 -0.83 -21.47 -36.82
C ILE A 155 -0.43 -22.40 -35.68
N ARG A 156 0.44 -23.39 -35.96
CA ARG A 156 0.89 -24.38 -34.95
C ARG A 156 1.98 -23.86 -34.01
N THR A 157 2.74 -22.85 -34.41
CA THR A 157 3.85 -22.29 -33.61
C THR A 157 3.52 -20.89 -33.11
N PRO A 158 3.73 -20.58 -31.81
CA PRO A 158 3.50 -19.25 -31.28
C PRO A 158 4.46 -18.22 -31.90
N VAL A 159 4.08 -16.95 -31.83
CA VAL A 159 4.95 -15.84 -32.22
C VAL A 159 5.98 -15.60 -31.11
N THR A 160 7.26 -15.62 -31.46
CA THR A 160 8.37 -15.41 -30.51
C THR A 160 8.79 -13.93 -30.48
N LYS A 161 9.51 -13.54 -29.42
CA LYS A 161 10.05 -12.17 -29.28
C LYS A 161 10.96 -11.81 -30.45
N ASP A 162 11.77 -12.76 -30.91
CA ASP A 162 12.76 -12.54 -31.96
C ASP A 162 12.11 -12.28 -33.32
N GLU A 163 10.98 -12.93 -33.60
CA GLU A 163 10.18 -12.68 -34.81
C GLU A 163 9.62 -11.25 -34.81
N ILE A 164 9.12 -10.79 -33.67
CA ILE A 164 8.60 -9.42 -33.52
C ILE A 164 9.71 -8.39 -33.72
N VAL A 165 10.86 -8.59 -33.09
CA VAL A 165 12.02 -7.71 -33.26
C VAL A 165 12.49 -7.69 -34.71
N ALA A 166 12.52 -8.84 -35.40
CA ALA A 166 12.90 -8.92 -36.80
C ALA A 166 11.98 -8.10 -37.71
N GLU A 167 10.65 -8.16 -37.51
CA GLU A 167 9.71 -7.39 -38.33
C GLU A 167 9.70 -5.89 -38.02
N VAL A 168 9.91 -5.51 -36.75
CA VAL A 168 10.11 -4.09 -36.38
C VAL A 168 11.33 -3.52 -37.10
N LEU A 169 12.42 -4.28 -37.18
CA LEU A 169 13.63 -3.85 -37.87
C LEU A 169 13.43 -3.78 -39.39
N ASN A 170 12.68 -4.71 -39.96
CA ASN A 170 12.35 -4.74 -41.38
C ASN A 170 11.45 -3.56 -41.80
N SER A 171 10.37 -3.31 -41.04
CA SER A 171 9.41 -2.23 -41.32
C SER A 171 9.98 -0.83 -41.14
N LEU A 172 10.89 -0.64 -40.17
CA LEU A 172 11.55 0.65 -39.93
C LEU A 172 12.90 0.79 -40.64
N SER A 173 13.33 -0.21 -41.43
CA SER A 173 14.64 -0.23 -42.12
C SER A 173 15.83 0.05 -41.18
N VAL A 174 15.72 -0.34 -39.91
CA VAL A 174 16.79 -0.16 -38.91
C VAL A 174 17.70 -1.38 -38.96
N ALA A 175 18.97 -1.19 -39.30
CA ALA A 175 19.94 -2.28 -39.35
C ALA A 175 20.12 -2.94 -37.96
N LYS A 176 20.13 -4.28 -37.92
CA LYS A 176 20.32 -5.12 -36.72
C LYS A 176 21.57 -4.80 -35.89
N VAL A 177 22.52 -4.07 -36.45
CA VAL A 177 23.86 -3.85 -35.90
C VAL A 177 23.88 -2.95 -34.65
N LYS A 178 22.81 -2.18 -34.38
CA LYS A 178 22.84 -1.12 -33.34
C LYS A 178 22.17 -1.47 -32.00
N LEU A 179 21.68 -2.70 -31.81
CA LEU A 179 20.92 -3.10 -30.60
C LEU A 179 21.65 -4.09 -29.68
N ILE A 180 22.87 -4.51 -30.01
CA ILE A 180 23.63 -5.53 -29.25
C ILE A 180 24.90 -4.93 -28.59
N SER A 181 25.18 -3.63 -28.79
CA SER A 181 26.30 -2.91 -28.18
C SER A 181 25.86 -2.02 -27.02
#